data_AF-A0A3C0SZ84-F1
#
_entry.id   AF-A0A3C0SZ84-F1
#
_cell.length_a   1.000
_cell.length_b   1.000
_cell.length_c   1.000
_cell.angle_alpha   90.00
_cell.angle_beta   90.00
_cell.angle_gamma   90.00
#
_symmetry.space_group_name_H-M   'P 1'
#
loop_
_entity.id
_entity.type
_entity.pdbx_description
1 polymer ?
#
loop_
_entity_poly.entity_id
_entity_poly.type
_entity_poly.pdbx_seq_one_letter_code
_entity_poly.pdbx_strand_id
1 'polypeptide(L)'
;PIMSLTIFAGAAQFMAISLINQNKSFIEIGLAIFLLNARHMVYGFSVLERYAPFKRFKKYLIFGLTDETYALITTVEPPDDADPEFFDFCITALNQSYWTTGGILGALLGTFISWNAPGLDFALTALFVVLMIEQIRTLKRPGPFLLGLAAPVLFYALGFTDQALFLGIVISSAGCFFMKKKKTVPETEEGADV
;
A
#
# COMPACT_ATOMS: atom_id res chain seq x y z
N PRO A 1 16.00 9.74 4.17
CA PRO A 1 15.71 10.99 3.42
C PRO A 1 15.60 10.80 1.89
N ILE A 2 16.56 10.12 1.24
CA ILE A 2 16.53 9.91 -0.23
C ILE A 2 15.29 9.10 -0.65
N MET A 3 14.97 8.01 0.06
CA MET A 3 13.75 7.23 -0.20
C MET A 3 12.46 8.04 -0.01
N SER A 4 12.45 9.01 0.91
CA SER A 4 11.28 9.88 1.13
C SER A 4 11.01 10.83 -0.04
N LEU A 5 12.03 11.14 -0.84
CA LEU A 5 11.92 11.98 -2.02
C LEU A 5 11.58 11.17 -3.29
N THR A 6 12.08 9.93 -3.40
CA THR A 6 11.97 9.12 -4.62
C THR A 6 10.89 8.04 -4.55
N ILE A 7 10.54 7.56 -3.36
CA ILE A 7 9.56 6.50 -3.13
C ILE A 7 8.46 7.09 -2.25
N PHE A 8 7.41 7.60 -2.87
CA PHE A 8 6.29 8.21 -2.13
C PHE A 8 5.27 7.14 -1.69
N ALA A 9 5.70 6.25 -0.79
CA ALA A 9 4.85 5.23 -0.18
C ALA A 9 5.46 4.76 1.16
N GLY A 10 4.80 5.03 2.29
CA GLY A 10 5.38 4.74 3.61
C GLY A 10 5.50 3.26 3.92
N ALA A 11 4.47 2.49 3.62
CA ALA A 11 4.53 1.04 3.78
C ALA A 11 5.69 0.43 2.95
N ALA A 12 5.98 0.99 1.76
CA ALA A 12 7.12 0.60 0.95
C ALA A 12 8.46 0.94 1.60
N GLN A 13 8.62 2.16 2.15
CA GLN A 13 9.84 2.59 2.82
C GLN A 13 10.17 1.71 4.03
N PHE A 14 9.16 1.45 4.86
CA PHE A 14 9.29 0.59 6.04
C PHE A 14 9.60 -0.86 5.69
N MET A 15 8.91 -1.41 4.68
CA MET A 15 9.20 -2.75 4.16
C MET A 15 10.62 -2.84 3.57
N ALA A 16 11.04 -1.84 2.79
CA ALA A 16 12.37 -1.78 2.20
C ALA A 16 13.45 -1.84 3.28
N ILE A 17 13.36 -1.00 4.31
CA ILE A 17 14.32 -0.97 5.42
C ILE A 17 14.40 -2.34 6.11
N SER A 18 13.25 -2.96 6.39
CA SER A 18 13.19 -4.28 7.02
C SER A 18 13.91 -5.36 6.20
N LEU A 19 13.63 -5.41 4.90
CA LEU A 19 14.16 -6.45 4.02
C LEU A 19 15.64 -6.22 3.67
N ILE A 20 16.07 -4.95 3.57
CA ILE A 20 17.48 -4.59 3.43
C ILE A 20 18.26 -5.04 4.67
N ASN A 21 17.74 -4.80 5.88
CA ASN A 21 18.38 -5.25 7.12
C ASN A 21 18.46 -6.78 7.22
N GLN A 22 17.56 -7.50 6.56
CA GLN A 22 17.56 -8.96 6.47
C GLN A 22 18.42 -9.50 5.31
N ASN A 23 19.19 -8.64 4.63
CA ASN A 23 20.04 -8.99 3.47
C ASN A 23 19.28 -9.72 2.35
N LYS A 24 18.00 -9.38 2.14
CA LYS A 24 17.19 -9.93 1.04
C LYS A 24 17.63 -9.36 -0.30
N SER A 25 17.39 -10.12 -1.37
CA SER A 25 17.74 -9.70 -2.74
C SER A 25 16.90 -8.49 -3.17
N PHE A 26 17.48 -7.59 -3.99
CA PHE A 26 16.76 -6.46 -4.56
C PHE A 26 15.49 -6.87 -5.33
N ILE A 27 15.50 -8.05 -5.95
CA ILE A 27 14.32 -8.59 -6.66
C ILE A 27 13.20 -8.93 -5.66
N GLU A 28 13.54 -9.55 -4.54
CA GLU A 28 12.57 -9.89 -3.49
C GLU A 28 11.99 -8.64 -2.85
N ILE A 29 12.84 -7.64 -2.57
CA ILE A 29 12.43 -6.34 -2.06
C ILE A 29 11.47 -5.65 -3.05
N GLY A 30 11.86 -5.58 -4.33
CA GLY A 30 11.06 -4.97 -5.37
C GLY A 30 9.69 -5.62 -5.54
N LEU A 31 9.63 -6.96 -5.51
CA LEU A 31 8.37 -7.70 -5.62
C LEU A 31 7.49 -7.58 -4.39
N ALA A 32 8.07 -7.63 -3.19
CA ALA A 32 7.33 -7.43 -1.95
C ALA A 32 6.71 -6.03 -1.92
N ILE A 33 7.48 -4.99 -2.27
CA ILE A 33 7.00 -3.62 -2.38
C ILE A 33 5.94 -3.48 -3.46
N PHE A 34 6.16 -4.06 -4.65
CA PHE A 34 5.20 -4.02 -5.75
C PHE A 34 3.87 -4.64 -5.35
N LEU A 35 3.89 -5.82 -4.73
CA LEU A 35 2.67 -6.52 -4.33
C LEU A 35 1.96 -5.84 -3.16
N LEU A 36 2.71 -5.28 -2.21
CA LEU A 36 2.15 -4.43 -1.16
C LEU A 36 1.44 -3.20 -1.72
N ASN A 37 2.03 -2.56 -2.74
CA ASN A 37 1.52 -1.32 -3.34
C ASN A 37 0.58 -1.56 -4.53
N ALA A 38 0.29 -2.82 -4.90
CA ALA A 38 -0.58 -3.13 -6.03
C ALA A 38 -1.97 -2.47 -5.90
N ARG A 39 -2.43 -2.16 -4.67
CA ARG A 39 -3.64 -1.39 -4.41
C ARG A 39 -3.64 0.00 -5.06
N HIS A 40 -2.47 0.64 -5.21
CA HIS A 40 -2.35 1.96 -5.85
C HIS A 40 -2.70 1.91 -7.34
N MET A 41 -2.61 0.75 -7.99
CA MET A 41 -3.08 0.60 -9.37
C MET A 41 -4.59 0.86 -9.48
N VAL A 42 -5.36 0.39 -8.50
CA VAL A 42 -6.82 0.61 -8.45
C VAL A 42 -7.13 2.09 -8.27
N TYR A 43 -6.40 2.78 -7.39
CA TYR A 43 -6.54 4.22 -7.20
C TYR A 43 -6.26 4.98 -8.50
N GLY A 44 -5.18 4.63 -9.18
CA GLY A 44 -4.81 5.18 -10.49
C GLY A 44 -5.92 5.05 -11.54
N PHE A 45 -6.60 3.90 -11.60
CA PHE A 45 -7.74 3.73 -12.50
C PHE A 45 -8.93 4.62 -12.12
N SER A 46 -9.23 4.78 -10.84
CA SER A 46 -10.37 5.60 -10.40
C SER A 46 -10.17 7.11 -10.60
N VAL A 47 -8.93 7.61 -10.57
CA VAL A 47 -8.63 9.03 -10.82
C VAL A 47 -8.31 9.33 -12.29
N LEU A 48 -8.34 8.31 -13.17
CA LEU A 48 -7.91 8.44 -14.56
C LEU A 48 -8.74 9.48 -15.33
N GLU A 49 -10.05 9.48 -15.14
CA GLU A 49 -10.96 10.45 -15.78
C GLU A 49 -10.78 11.85 -15.20
N ARG A 50 -10.62 11.99 -13.88
CA ARG A 50 -10.35 13.27 -13.22
C ARG A 50 -9.05 13.91 -13.70
N TYR A 51 -8.00 13.10 -13.89
CA TYR A 51 -6.68 13.57 -14.34
C TYR A 51 -6.52 13.59 -15.87
N ALA A 52 -7.51 13.12 -16.63
CA ALA A 52 -7.49 13.16 -18.09
C ALA A 52 -7.29 14.59 -18.63
N PRO A 53 -8.02 15.63 -18.16
CA PRO A 53 -7.88 17.00 -18.67
C PRO A 53 -6.63 17.74 -18.17
N PHE A 54 -5.98 17.26 -17.10
CA PHE A 54 -4.83 17.92 -16.47
C PHE A 54 -3.59 17.92 -17.37
N LYS A 55 -2.78 18.98 -17.31
CA LYS A 55 -1.60 19.14 -18.19
C LYS A 55 -0.33 19.53 -17.44
N ARG A 56 -0.41 20.53 -16.56
CA ARG A 56 0.76 21.17 -15.93
C ARG A 56 1.39 20.30 -14.84
N PHE A 57 0.58 19.70 -13.99
CA PHE A 57 0.99 18.96 -12.79
C PHE A 57 0.66 17.47 -12.88
N LYS A 58 0.00 16.99 -13.95
CA LYS A 58 -0.41 15.60 -14.14
C LYS A 58 0.64 14.56 -13.75
N LYS A 59 1.88 14.68 -14.23
CA LYS A 59 2.96 13.71 -13.93
C LYS A 59 3.29 13.66 -12.44
N TYR A 60 3.29 14.82 -11.78
CA TYR A 60 3.54 14.94 -10.36
C TYR A 60 2.37 14.38 -9.54
N LEU A 61 1.12 14.65 -9.95
CA LEU A 61 -0.08 14.09 -9.32
C LEU A 61 -0.14 12.57 -9.41
N ILE A 62 0.30 11.99 -10.52
CA ILE A 62 0.41 10.53 -10.67
C ILE A 62 1.50 9.97 -9.73
N PHE A 63 2.64 10.65 -9.61
CA PHE A 63 3.71 10.23 -8.70
C PHE A 63 3.32 10.36 -7.22
N GLY A 64 2.62 11.43 -6.86
CA GLY A 64 2.23 11.76 -5.49
C GLY A 64 0.97 11.06 -4.99
N LEU A 65 0.46 10.08 -5.75
CA LEU A 65 -0.76 9.37 -5.41
C LEU A 65 -0.49 8.31 -4.32
N THR A 66 -0.80 8.67 -3.08
CA THR A 66 -0.84 7.76 -1.93
C THR A 66 -2.28 7.50 -1.50
N ASP A 67 -2.50 6.62 -0.54
CA ASP A 67 -3.80 6.42 0.09
C ASP A 67 -4.35 7.70 0.74
N GLU A 68 -3.51 8.52 1.37
CA GLU A 68 -3.94 9.78 1.98
C GLU A 68 -4.28 10.82 0.91
N THR A 69 -3.43 10.96 -0.12
CA THR A 69 -3.71 11.87 -1.25
C THR A 69 -4.99 11.43 -1.97
N TYR A 70 -5.16 10.14 -2.21
CA TYR A 70 -6.35 9.57 -2.86
C TYR A 70 -7.62 9.81 -2.06
N ALA A 71 -7.59 9.57 -0.74
CA ALA A 71 -8.74 9.80 0.13
C ALA A 71 -9.16 11.27 0.11
N LEU A 72 -8.21 12.21 0.13
CA LEU A 72 -8.50 13.65 0.06
C LEU A 72 -9.09 14.05 -1.29
N ILE A 73 -8.47 13.63 -2.40
CA ILE A 73 -8.91 14.00 -3.75
C ILE A 73 -10.30 13.45 -4.09
N THR A 74 -10.67 12.30 -3.53
CA THR A 74 -11.99 11.68 -3.75
C THR A 74 -13.07 12.13 -2.78
N THR A 75 -12.70 12.76 -1.65
CA THR A 75 -13.67 13.22 -0.64
C THR A 75 -13.88 14.73 -0.68
N VAL A 76 -12.90 15.49 -1.18
CA VAL A 76 -12.93 16.95 -1.20
C VAL A 76 -13.01 17.44 -2.63
N GLU A 77 -14.05 18.22 -2.90
CA GLU A 77 -14.22 18.91 -4.17
C GLU A 77 -13.54 20.29 -4.12
N PRO A 78 -12.89 20.71 -5.23
CA PRO A 78 -12.36 22.06 -5.32
C PRO A 78 -13.50 23.08 -5.25
N PRO A 79 -13.29 24.26 -4.63
CA PRO A 79 -14.23 25.37 -4.69
C PRO A 79 -14.57 25.76 -6.14
N ASP A 80 -15.78 26.27 -6.38
CA ASP A 80 -16.28 26.62 -7.73
C ASP A 80 -15.39 27.62 -8.49
N ASP A 81 -14.65 28.45 -7.76
CA ASP A 81 -13.74 29.49 -8.29
C ASP A 81 -12.28 29.03 -8.40
N ALA A 82 -11.96 27.81 -7.98
CA ALA A 82 -10.59 27.28 -7.98
C ALA A 82 -10.32 26.40 -9.21
N ASP A 83 -9.07 26.45 -9.71
CA ASP A 83 -8.58 25.50 -10.72
C ASP A 83 -8.43 24.11 -10.08
N PRO A 84 -9.19 23.08 -10.54
CA PRO A 84 -9.10 21.73 -9.98
C PRO A 84 -7.71 21.12 -10.06
N GLU A 85 -6.95 21.42 -11.12
CA GLU A 85 -5.59 20.87 -11.29
C GLU A 85 -4.63 21.47 -10.26
N PHE A 86 -4.72 22.77 -10.01
CA PHE A 86 -3.92 23.45 -9.00
C PHE A 86 -4.34 23.07 -7.58
N PHE A 87 -5.63 22.85 -7.34
CA PHE A 87 -6.14 22.38 -6.05
C PHE A 87 -5.59 21.00 -5.69
N ASP A 88 -5.70 20.02 -6.59
CA ASP A 88 -5.15 18.67 -6.40
C ASP A 88 -3.62 18.71 -6.26
N PHE A 89 -2.94 19.64 -6.95
CA PHE A 89 -1.51 19.89 -6.79
C PHE A 89 -1.17 20.38 -5.38
N CYS A 90 -1.91 21.35 -4.85
CA CYS A 90 -1.70 21.86 -3.50
C CYS A 90 -1.86 20.76 -2.45
N ILE A 91 -2.91 19.93 -2.56
CA ILE A 91 -3.11 18.78 -1.65
C ILE A 91 -1.89 17.85 -1.71
N THR A 92 -1.48 17.45 -2.91
CA THR A 92 -0.39 16.51 -3.11
C THR A 92 0.94 17.08 -2.61
N ALA A 93 1.22 18.36 -2.90
CA ALA A 93 2.42 19.05 -2.47
C ALA A 93 2.49 19.21 -0.95
N LEU A 94 1.37 19.56 -0.31
CA LEU A 94 1.28 19.62 1.14
C LEU A 94 1.54 18.25 1.75
N ASN A 95 0.91 17.19 1.24
CA ASN A 95 1.12 15.83 1.73
C ASN A 95 2.60 15.43 1.63
N GLN A 96 3.24 15.67 0.47
CA GLN A 96 4.66 15.38 0.30
C GLN A 96 5.56 16.22 1.21
N SER A 97 5.21 17.48 1.43
CA SER A 97 5.97 18.36 2.31
C SER A 97 5.92 17.87 3.77
N TYR A 98 4.73 17.50 4.28
CA TYR A 98 4.58 16.95 5.62
C TYR A 98 5.30 15.62 5.77
N TRP A 99 5.22 14.76 4.75
CA TRP A 99 5.95 13.51 4.72
C TRP A 99 7.46 13.70 4.84
N THR A 100 8.01 14.58 4.01
CA THR A 100 9.45 14.79 3.91
C THR A 100 9.98 15.51 5.14
N THR A 101 9.31 16.58 5.57
CA THR A 101 9.69 17.34 6.77
C THR A 101 9.56 16.49 8.02
N GLY A 102 8.46 15.74 8.19
CA GLY A 102 8.27 14.81 9.30
C GLY A 102 9.35 13.73 9.33
N GLY A 103 9.69 13.15 8.17
CA GLY A 103 10.76 12.15 8.06
C GLY A 103 12.15 12.72 8.38
N ILE A 104 12.46 13.93 7.92
CA ILE A 104 13.73 14.61 8.23
C ILE A 104 13.80 14.97 9.71
N LEU A 105 12.74 15.56 10.26
CA LEU A 105 12.67 15.91 11.69
C LEU A 105 12.77 14.67 12.56
N GLY A 106 12.07 13.58 12.23
CA GLY A 106 12.18 12.32 12.93
C GLY A 106 13.60 11.74 12.88
N ALA A 107 14.26 11.78 11.72
CA ALA A 107 15.64 11.32 11.59
C ALA A 107 16.62 12.19 12.40
N LEU A 108 16.44 13.52 12.40
CA LEU A 108 17.27 14.44 13.19
C LEU A 108 17.03 14.27 14.69
N LEU A 109 15.78 14.25 15.13
CA LEU A 109 15.46 14.03 16.55
C LEU A 109 15.97 12.66 17.02
N GLY A 110 15.92 11.64 16.16
CA GLY A 110 16.49 10.32 16.42
C GLY A 110 17.98 10.33 16.73
N THR A 111 18.77 11.30 16.26
CA THR A 111 20.20 11.39 16.61
C THR A 111 20.47 12.03 17.97
N PHE A 112 19.53 12.84 18.48
CA PHE A 112 19.61 13.47 19.80
C PHE A 112 19.04 12.58 20.92
N ILE A 113 18.21 11.60 20.56
CA ILE A 113 17.63 10.61 21.47
C ILE A 113 18.71 9.56 21.78
N SER A 114 19.42 9.76 22.89
CA SER A 114 20.43 8.82 23.39
C SER A 114 19.87 7.73 24.31
N TRP A 115 18.62 7.86 24.74
CA TRP A 115 17.94 6.83 25.52
C TRP A 115 17.37 5.76 24.59
N ASN A 116 17.65 4.50 24.92
CA ASN A 116 17.10 3.37 24.19
C ASN A 116 15.63 3.23 24.61
N ALA A 117 14.71 3.68 23.76
CA ALA A 117 13.27 3.57 24.00
C ALA A 117 12.84 2.10 23.77
N PRO A 118 12.59 1.31 24.83
CA PRO A 118 12.27 -0.10 24.67
C PRO A 118 10.93 -0.23 23.93
N GLY A 119 10.88 -1.02 22.86
CA GLY A 119 9.67 -1.23 22.05
C GLY A 119 9.57 -0.36 20.79
N LEU A 120 10.51 0.56 20.56
CA LEU A 120 10.57 1.28 19.28
C LEU A 120 10.86 0.34 18.10
N ASP A 121 11.64 -0.70 18.34
CA ASP A 121 11.90 -1.83 17.45
C ASP A 121 10.63 -2.62 17.08
N PHE A 122 9.62 -2.61 17.96
CA PHE A 122 8.33 -3.24 17.69
C PHE A 122 7.40 -2.37 16.82
N ALA A 123 7.65 -1.06 16.69
CA ALA A 123 6.74 -0.14 15.99
C ALA A 123 6.46 -0.57 14.53
N LEU A 124 7.49 -1.06 13.84
CA LEU A 124 7.35 -1.58 12.47
C LEU A 124 6.49 -2.84 12.42
N THR A 125 6.67 -3.75 13.37
CA THR A 125 5.86 -4.97 13.46
C THR A 125 4.40 -4.61 13.77
N ALA A 126 4.18 -3.69 14.71
CA ALA A 126 2.86 -3.19 15.05
C ALA A 126 2.15 -2.58 13.84
N LEU A 127 2.86 -1.80 13.01
CA LEU A 127 2.32 -1.23 11.77
C LEU A 127 1.80 -2.32 10.83
N PHE A 128 2.60 -3.37 10.56
CA PHE A 128 2.15 -4.48 9.70
C PHE A 128 0.98 -5.26 10.30
N VAL A 129 0.96 -5.45 11.62
CA VAL A 129 -0.18 -6.10 12.30
C VAL A 129 -1.45 -5.28 12.16
N VAL A 130 -1.39 -3.96 12.35
CA VAL A 130 -2.54 -3.07 12.16
C VAL A 130 -3.03 -3.11 10.71
N LEU A 131 -2.12 -2.98 9.74
CA LEU A 131 -2.45 -3.08 8.31
C LEU A 131 -3.13 -4.43 7.99
N MET A 132 -2.60 -5.54 8.52
CA MET A 132 -3.22 -6.86 8.35
C MET A 132 -4.64 -6.89 8.93
N ILE A 133 -4.86 -6.35 10.14
CA ILE A 133 -6.18 -6.30 10.78
C ILE A 133 -7.16 -5.48 9.94
N GLU A 134 -6.74 -4.34 9.41
CA GLU A 134 -7.57 -3.51 8.52
C GLU A 134 -7.94 -4.25 7.23
N GLN A 135 -6.99 -4.98 6.64
CA GLN A 135 -7.28 -5.82 5.48
C GLN A 135 -8.29 -6.94 5.81
N ILE A 136 -8.16 -7.59 6.96
CA ILE A 136 -9.13 -8.62 7.41
C ILE A 136 -10.53 -8.02 7.53
N ARG A 137 -10.64 -6.85 8.16
CA ARG A 137 -11.92 -6.13 8.34
C ARG A 137 -12.55 -5.72 7.01
N THR A 138 -11.74 -5.32 6.05
CA THR A 138 -12.20 -4.85 4.73
C THR A 138 -12.62 -6.01 3.83
N LEU A 139 -11.80 -7.06 3.74
CA LEU A 139 -12.01 -8.14 2.78
C LEU A 139 -13.10 -9.13 3.23
N LYS A 140 -13.35 -9.23 4.55
CA LYS A 140 -14.32 -10.15 5.19
C LYS A 140 -14.21 -11.60 4.70
N ARG A 141 -13.05 -12.00 4.19
CA ARG A 141 -12.75 -13.32 3.64
C ARG A 141 -11.44 -13.83 4.25
N PRO A 142 -11.46 -14.93 5.03
CA PRO A 142 -10.26 -15.41 5.70
C PRO A 142 -9.26 -16.11 4.76
N GLY A 143 -9.71 -16.57 3.58
CA GLY A 143 -8.90 -17.38 2.66
C GLY A 143 -7.53 -16.79 2.29
N PRO A 144 -7.45 -15.53 1.83
CA PRO A 144 -6.18 -14.85 1.55
C PRO A 144 -5.21 -14.81 2.73
N PHE A 145 -5.71 -14.61 3.95
CA PHE A 145 -4.89 -14.55 5.17
C PHE A 145 -4.37 -15.93 5.57
N LEU A 146 -5.21 -16.97 5.44
CA LEU A 146 -4.80 -18.35 5.66
C LEU A 146 -3.72 -18.78 4.67
N LEU A 147 -3.85 -18.42 3.39
CA LEU A 147 -2.83 -18.66 2.36
C LEU A 147 -1.53 -17.90 2.66
N GLY A 148 -1.64 -16.62 3.05
CA GLY A 148 -0.51 -15.78 3.41
C GLY A 148 0.25 -16.25 4.64
N LEU A 149 -0.41 -16.96 5.57
CA LEU A 149 0.23 -17.57 6.73
C LEU A 149 0.78 -18.98 6.42
N ALA A 150 -0.03 -19.82 5.77
CA ALA A 150 0.31 -21.22 5.54
C ALA A 150 1.46 -21.40 4.55
N ALA A 151 1.53 -20.58 3.49
CA ALA A 151 2.56 -20.72 2.47
C ALA A 151 3.99 -20.48 3.03
N PRO A 152 4.31 -19.34 3.69
CA PRO A 152 5.64 -19.15 4.25
C PRO A 152 6.00 -20.17 5.34
N VAL A 153 5.04 -20.58 6.18
CA VAL A 153 5.28 -21.62 7.21
C VAL A 153 5.62 -22.97 6.57
N LEU A 154 4.92 -23.36 5.51
CA LEU A 154 5.21 -24.59 4.77
C LEU A 154 6.62 -24.54 4.15
N PHE A 155 7.00 -23.44 3.49
CA PHE A 155 8.32 -23.32 2.89
C PHE A 155 9.45 -23.27 3.92
N TYR A 156 9.20 -22.67 5.08
CA TYR A 156 10.13 -22.72 6.19
C TYR A 156 10.33 -24.16 6.69
N ALA A 157 9.23 -24.90 6.89
CA ALA A 157 9.28 -26.31 7.32
C ALA A 157 9.96 -27.24 6.29
N LEU A 158 9.88 -26.90 5.00
CA LEU A 158 10.52 -27.63 3.91
C LEU A 158 12.01 -27.26 3.71
N GLY A 159 12.56 -26.35 4.51
CA GLY A 159 13.98 -25.97 4.46
C GLY A 159 14.32 -24.84 3.47
N PHE A 160 13.32 -24.21 2.85
CA PHE A 160 13.52 -23.07 1.94
C PHE A 160 13.49 -21.73 2.68
N THR A 161 14.28 -21.59 3.75
CA THR A 161 14.20 -20.43 4.67
C THR A 161 14.45 -19.08 3.98
N ASP A 162 15.37 -19.02 3.02
CA ASP A 162 15.70 -17.76 2.35
C ASP A 162 14.61 -17.32 1.37
N GLN A 163 14.01 -18.28 0.66
CA GLN A 163 13.01 -18.06 -0.38
C GLN A 163 11.56 -18.12 0.14
N ALA A 164 11.35 -18.53 1.39
CA ALA A 164 10.01 -18.75 1.96
C ALA A 164 9.12 -17.51 1.86
N LEU A 165 9.68 -16.32 2.04
CA LEU A 165 8.96 -15.06 1.89
C LEU A 165 8.54 -14.82 0.43
N PHE A 166 9.47 -14.97 -0.51
CA PHE A 166 9.21 -14.80 -1.94
C PHE A 166 8.15 -15.78 -2.43
N LEU A 167 8.32 -17.07 -2.13
CA LEU A 167 7.39 -18.13 -2.53
C LEU A 167 6.01 -17.94 -1.87
N GLY A 168 5.98 -17.55 -0.60
CA GLY A 168 4.75 -17.23 0.12
C GLY A 168 3.96 -16.10 -0.52
N ILE A 169 4.64 -15.01 -0.91
CA ILE A 169 4.04 -13.86 -1.58
C ILE A 169 3.48 -14.24 -2.96
N VAL A 170 4.22 -15.01 -3.76
CA VAL A 170 3.79 -15.45 -5.10
C VAL A 170 2.57 -16.38 -5.02
N ILE A 171 2.62 -17.37 -4.13
CA ILE A 171 1.56 -18.38 -3.99
C ILE A 171 0.30 -17.77 -3.36
N SER A 172 0.43 -16.88 -2.37
CA SER A 172 -0.72 -16.18 -1.80
C SER A 172 -1.38 -15.26 -2.84
N SER A 173 -0.59 -14.52 -3.63
CA SER A 173 -1.11 -13.66 -4.70
C SER A 173 -1.81 -14.47 -5.80
N ALA A 174 -1.19 -15.56 -6.26
CA ALA A 174 -1.78 -16.48 -7.23
C ALA A 174 -3.05 -17.13 -6.66
N GLY A 175 -3.00 -17.63 -5.42
CA GLY A 175 -4.14 -18.21 -4.72
C GLY A 175 -5.33 -17.25 -4.64
N CYS A 176 -5.08 -15.99 -4.28
CA CYS A 176 -6.12 -14.94 -4.26
C CYS A 176 -6.75 -14.71 -5.64
N PHE A 177 -5.94 -14.72 -6.72
CA PHE A 177 -6.42 -14.57 -8.09
C PHE A 177 -7.36 -15.72 -8.50
N PHE A 178 -6.99 -16.97 -8.17
CA PHE A 178 -7.79 -18.15 -8.52
C PHE A 178 -9.03 -18.33 -7.64
N MET A 179 -9.02 -17.85 -6.39
CA MET A 179 -10.19 -17.86 -5.51
C MET A 179 -11.32 -16.94 -5.98
N LYS A 180 -11.09 -16.07 -6.97
CA LYS A 180 -12.10 -15.15 -7.52
C LYS A 180 -13.15 -15.83 -8.43
N LYS A 181 -13.10 -17.16 -8.61
CA LYS A 181 -13.95 -17.89 -9.57
C LYS A 181 -15.11 -18.69 -8.96
N LYS A 182 -15.88 -18.13 -8.03
CA LYS A 182 -17.17 -18.76 -7.63
C LYS A 182 -18.33 -17.78 -7.37
N LYS A 183 -19.19 -17.72 -8.41
CA LYS A 183 -20.63 -17.40 -8.48
C LYS A 183 -21.12 -15.97 -8.18
N THR A 184 -21.50 -15.28 -9.26
CA THR A 184 -22.75 -14.49 -9.34
C THR A 184 -23.43 -14.79 -10.67
N VAL A 185 -24.23 -15.86 -10.70
CA VAL A 185 -25.44 -15.97 -11.56
C VAL A 185 -26.46 -16.75 -10.72
N PRO A 186 -27.66 -16.18 -10.56
CA PRO A 186 -28.84 -16.90 -11.01
C PRO A 186 -29.63 -16.04 -12.01
N GLU A 187 -29.85 -16.62 -13.18
CA GLU A 187 -30.91 -16.22 -14.11
C GLU A 187 -32.25 -16.73 -13.54
N THR A 188 -33.25 -15.83 -13.57
CA THR A 188 -34.70 -16.06 -13.75
C THR A 188 -35.41 -17.13 -12.93
N GLU A 189 -36.37 -16.68 -12.11
CA GLU A 189 -37.77 -17.14 -12.15
C GLU A 189 -38.61 -16.21 -11.25
N GLU A 190 -39.50 -15.40 -11.84
CA GLU A 190 -40.83 -15.09 -11.29
C GLU A 190 -41.59 -14.22 -12.30
N GLY A 191 -42.31 -14.90 -13.19
CA GLY A 191 -43.60 -14.42 -13.65
C GLY A 191 -44.66 -15.26 -12.96
N ALA A 192 -45.31 -14.71 -11.93
CA ALA A 192 -46.65 -15.07 -11.46
C ALA A 192 -47.12 -13.97 -10.48
N ASP A 193 -48.36 -13.52 -10.67
CA ASP A 193 -49.15 -12.62 -9.83
C ASP A 193 -48.84 -11.10 -9.91
N VAL A 194 -49.43 -10.41 -10.90
CA VAL A 194 -50.69 -9.60 -10.83
C VAL A 194 -51.14 -9.25 -12.25
#